data_AF-A0A536FLI2-F1
#
_entry.id   AF-A0A536FLI2-F1
#
_cell.length_a   1.000
_cell.length_b   1.000
_cell.length_c   1.000
_cell.angle_alpha   90.00
_cell.angle_beta   90.00
_cell.angle_gamma   90.00
#
_symmetry.space_group_name_H-M   'P 1'
#
loop_
_entity.id
_entity.type
_entity.pdbx_description
1 polymer ?
#
loop_
_entity_poly.entity_id
_entity_poly.type
_entity_poly.pdbx_seq_one_letter_code
_entity_poly.pdbx_strand_id
1 'polypeptide(L)'
;MARHFPKGFLWGTSSAAHQVEGDNRNSDWWDWEQQPGRIAQGDTSAVACDHYHRYREDFALLRELNQNAHRLSIEWARIEP
;
A
#
# COMPACT_ATOMS: atom_id res chain seq x y z
N MET A 1 34.00 -4.04 14.60
CA MET A 1 33.91 -3.20 13.38
C MET A 1 32.46 -3.15 12.95
N ALA A 2 31.80 -1.98 13.01
CA ALA A 2 30.44 -1.83 12.49
C ALA A 2 30.47 -1.94 10.95
N ARG A 3 29.61 -2.79 10.39
CA ARG A 3 29.44 -2.88 8.93
C ARG A 3 28.52 -1.75 8.50
N HIS A 4 28.92 -1.02 7.46
CA HIS A 4 28.12 0.07 6.89
C HIS A 4 27.61 -0.35 5.52
N PHE A 5 26.41 0.10 5.17
CA PHE A 5 25.89 -0.05 3.81
C PHE A 5 26.60 0.92 2.85
N PRO A 6 26.67 0.59 1.54
CA PRO A 6 27.21 1.50 0.55
C PRO A 6 26.52 2.87 0.58
N LYS A 7 27.25 3.92 0.18
CA LYS A 7 26.66 5.26 0.03
C LYS A 7 25.49 5.20 -0.96
N GLY A 8 24.36 5.79 -0.57
CA GLY A 8 23.15 5.81 -1.41
C GLY A 8 22.32 4.52 -1.36
N PHE A 9 22.62 3.59 -0.45
CA PHE A 9 21.75 2.43 -0.24
C PHE A 9 20.32 2.88 0.12
N LEU A 10 19.33 2.26 -0.52
CA LEU A 10 17.93 2.60 -0.35
C LEU A 10 17.34 1.90 0.88
N TRP A 11 16.70 2.69 1.73
CA TRP A 11 15.99 2.27 2.93
C TRP A 11 14.61 2.91 2.92
N GLY A 12 13.61 2.07 3.07
CA GLY A 12 12.23 2.51 3.09
C GLY A 12 11.25 1.38 3.27
N THR A 13 9.98 1.74 3.15
CA THR A 13 8.86 0.81 3.23
C THR A 13 8.27 0.53 1.86
N SER A 14 7.36 -0.45 1.82
CA SER A 14 6.57 -0.75 0.64
C SER A 14 5.11 -0.92 0.99
N SER A 15 4.23 -0.52 0.07
CA SER A 15 2.78 -0.74 0.14
C SER A 15 2.27 -1.35 -1.17
N ALA A 16 1.05 -1.86 -1.15
CA ALA A 16 0.31 -2.27 -2.34
C ALA A 16 -1.07 -1.61 -2.34
N ALA A 17 -1.50 -1.14 -3.51
CA ALA A 17 -2.70 -0.33 -3.71
C ALA A 17 -3.95 -0.96 -3.08
N HIS A 18 -4.23 -2.24 -3.37
CA HIS A 18 -5.38 -2.97 -2.79
C HIS A 18 -5.39 -2.99 -1.26
N GLN A 19 -4.20 -2.99 -0.63
CA GLN A 19 -4.07 -3.11 0.81
C GLN A 19 -4.23 -1.79 1.57
N VAL A 20 -3.93 -0.65 0.93
CA VAL A 20 -3.83 0.65 1.63
C VAL A 20 -4.75 1.74 1.09
N GLU A 21 -5.09 1.72 -0.20
CA GLU A 21 -5.83 2.82 -0.83
C GLU A 21 -7.31 2.85 -0.44
N GLY A 22 -7.95 1.67 -0.38
CA GLY A 22 -9.40 1.54 -0.27
C GLY A 22 -10.12 1.71 -1.61
N ASP A 23 -11.42 1.42 -1.66
CA ASP A 23 -12.37 1.60 -2.76
C ASP A 23 -11.91 1.13 -4.15
N ASN A 24 -11.15 0.02 -4.22
CA ASN A 24 -10.68 -0.59 -5.47
C ASN A 24 -11.73 -1.52 -6.10
N ARG A 25 -12.99 -1.05 -6.23
CA ARG A 25 -14.16 -1.90 -6.53
C ARG A 25 -14.17 -2.54 -7.91
N ASN A 26 -13.37 -2.04 -8.85
CA ASN A 26 -13.25 -2.60 -10.21
C ASN A 26 -12.14 -3.67 -10.31
N SER A 27 -11.46 -4.00 -9.21
CA SER A 27 -10.34 -4.95 -9.20
C SER A 27 -10.82 -6.39 -9.02
N ASP A 28 -10.18 -7.37 -9.68
CA ASP A 28 -10.44 -8.80 -9.46
C ASP A 28 -10.25 -9.20 -7.98
N TRP A 29 -9.35 -8.52 -7.27
CA TRP A 29 -9.12 -8.75 -5.84
C TRP A 29 -10.29 -8.30 -4.97
N TRP A 30 -10.99 -7.25 -5.39
CA TRP A 30 -12.23 -6.82 -4.74
C TRP A 30 -13.30 -7.90 -4.88
N ASP A 31 -13.53 -8.39 -6.09
CA ASP A 31 -14.53 -9.45 -6.32
C ASP A 31 -14.16 -10.76 -5.60
N TRP A 32 -12.86 -11.06 -5.49
CA TRP A 32 -12.38 -12.23 -4.76
C TRP A 32 -12.64 -12.12 -3.26
N GLU A 33 -12.36 -10.98 -2.61
CA GLU A 33 -12.55 -10.83 -1.16
C GLU A 33 -14.03 -10.81 -0.73
N GLN A 34 -14.97 -10.48 -1.63
CA GLN A 34 -16.40 -10.55 -1.35
C GLN A 34 -16.94 -12.00 -1.25
N GLN A 35 -16.18 -13.01 -1.70
CA GLN A 35 -16.62 -14.40 -1.65
C GLN A 35 -16.54 -14.97 -0.21
N PRO A 36 -17.60 -15.65 0.29
CA PRO A 36 -17.60 -16.21 1.63
C PRO A 36 -16.41 -17.14 1.90
N GLY A 37 -15.74 -16.95 3.03
CA GLY A 37 -14.64 -17.80 3.48
C GLY A 37 -13.30 -17.56 2.79
N ARG A 38 -13.16 -16.55 1.91
CA ARG A 38 -11.85 -16.16 1.34
C ARG A 38 -10.96 -15.40 2.33
N ILE A 39 -11.57 -14.55 3.14
CA ILE A 39 -10.89 -13.79 4.20
C ILE A 39 -11.21 -14.43 5.55
N ALA A 40 -10.17 -14.67 6.36
CA ALA A 40 -10.28 -15.43 7.61
C ALA A 40 -11.33 -14.86 8.60
N GLN A 41 -11.51 -13.53 8.61
CA GLN A 41 -12.46 -12.82 9.46
C GLN A 41 -13.63 -12.19 8.67
N GLY A 42 -13.69 -12.41 7.35
CA GLY A 42 -14.69 -11.78 6.48
C GLY A 42 -14.49 -10.27 6.29
N ASP A 43 -13.34 -9.73 6.67
CA ASP A 43 -12.98 -8.34 6.42
C ASP A 43 -12.86 -8.07 4.91
N THR A 44 -12.95 -6.79 4.53
CA THR A 44 -12.79 -6.34 3.15
C THR A 44 -11.80 -5.17 3.11
N SER A 45 -11.19 -4.96 1.95
CA SER A 45 -10.31 -3.81 1.72
C SER A 45 -11.06 -2.48 1.84
N ALA A 46 -12.40 -2.44 1.67
CA ALA A 46 -13.31 -1.29 1.81
C ALA A 46 -12.60 0.08 1.83
N VAL A 47 -12.43 0.71 3.00
CA VAL A 47 -11.70 1.97 3.14
C VAL A 47 -10.19 1.77 3.38
N ALA A 48 -9.76 0.57 3.75
CA ALA A 48 -8.38 0.21 4.09
C ALA A 48 -7.76 1.20 5.09
N CYS A 49 -6.57 1.72 4.78
CA CYS A 49 -5.91 2.78 5.52
C CYS A 49 -6.26 4.18 4.98
N ASP A 50 -7.15 4.27 3.98
CA ASP A 50 -7.55 5.53 3.33
C ASP A 50 -6.36 6.27 2.67
N HIS A 51 -5.33 5.51 2.23
CA HIS A 51 -4.12 6.09 1.64
C HIS A 51 -4.44 6.93 0.40
N TYR A 52 -5.51 6.61 -0.33
CA TYR A 52 -5.93 7.37 -1.51
C TYR A 52 -6.21 8.85 -1.18
N HIS A 53 -6.81 9.12 -0.02
CA HIS A 53 -7.08 10.49 0.44
C HIS A 53 -5.99 11.04 1.37
N ARG A 54 -5.29 10.16 2.11
CA ARG A 54 -4.31 10.51 3.15
C ARG A 54 -2.86 10.41 2.72
N TYR A 55 -2.56 10.13 1.45
CA TYR A 55 -1.20 9.92 0.98
C TYR A 55 -0.22 11.03 1.41
N ARG A 56 -0.66 12.29 1.50
CA ARG A 56 0.19 13.39 1.96
C ARG A 56 0.67 13.22 3.40
N GLU A 57 -0.21 12.76 4.29
CA GLU A 57 0.11 12.45 5.69
C GLU A 57 1.07 11.27 5.76
N ASP A 58 0.79 10.21 4.99
CA ASP A 58 1.63 9.02 4.95
C ASP A 58 3.05 9.34 4.45
N PHE A 59 3.19 10.07 3.34
CA PHE A 59 4.50 10.47 2.82
C PHE A 59 5.23 11.45 3.75
N ALA A 60 4.53 12.24 4.56
CA ALA A 60 5.15 13.04 5.61
C ALA A 60 5.75 12.14 6.69
N LEU A 61 5.04 11.11 7.14
CA LEU A 61 5.56 10.12 8.10
C LEU A 61 6.79 9.37 7.55
N LEU A 62 6.78 8.97 6.28
CA LEU A 62 7.94 8.31 5.67
C LEU A 62 9.20 9.20 5.71
N ARG A 63 9.01 10.50 5.50
CA ARG A 63 10.08 11.51 5.59
C ARG A 63 10.57 11.69 7.01
N GLU A 64 9.67 11.77 8.00
CA GLU A 64 10.02 11.86 9.42
C GLU A 64 10.81 10.64 9.91
N LEU A 65 10.53 9.47 9.33
CA LEU A 65 11.25 8.22 9.58
C LEU A 65 12.60 8.10 8.83
N ASN A 66 13.06 9.17 8.18
CA ASN A 66 14.31 9.23 7.42
C ASN A 66 14.41 8.20 6.28
N GLN A 67 13.28 7.82 5.69
CA GLN A 67 13.29 6.96 4.50
C GLN A 67 13.77 7.74 3.27
N ASN A 68 14.54 7.08 2.41
CA ASN A 68 15.00 7.65 1.14
C ASN A 68 14.41 6.93 -0.09
N ALA A 69 13.56 5.92 0.13
CA ALA A 69 12.81 5.22 -0.90
C ALA A 69 11.42 4.86 -0.37
N HIS A 70 10.44 4.75 -1.27
CA HIS A 70 9.17 4.12 -0.98
C HIS A 70 8.73 3.35 -2.22
N ARG A 71 8.37 2.08 -2.06
CA ARG A 71 7.84 1.26 -3.15
C ARG A 71 6.33 1.18 -3.02
N LEU A 72 5.61 1.66 -4.02
CA LEU A 72 4.16 1.49 -4.14
C LEU A 72 3.82 0.66 -5.39
N SER A 73 2.62 0.10 -5.44
CA SER A 73 2.01 -0.43 -6.65
C SER A 73 0.93 0.52 -7.17
N ILE A 74 0.60 0.42 -8.44
CA ILE A 74 -0.51 1.16 -9.06
C ILE A 74 -1.67 0.18 -9.24
N GLU A 75 -2.86 0.53 -8.79
CA GLU A 75 -4.07 -0.26 -9.06
C GLU A 75 -4.46 -0.12 -10.54
N TRP A 76 -4.41 -1.23 -11.28
CA TRP A 76 -4.67 -1.22 -12.71
C TRP A 76 -6.13 -0.87 -13.01
N ALA A 77 -7.08 -1.37 -12.21
CA ALA A 77 -8.51 -1.11 -12.40
C ALA A 77 -8.93 0.35 -12.11
N ARG A 78 -8.02 1.17 -11.57
CA ARG A 78 -8.19 2.63 -11.49
C ARG A 78 -7.73 3.34 -12.76
N ILE A 79 -6.82 2.74 -13.52
CA ILE A 79 -6.28 3.29 -14.78
C ILE A 79 -7.14 2.82 -15.96
N GLU A 80 -7.40 1.51 -16.04
CA GLU A 80 -8.24 0.87 -17.05
C GLU A 80 -9.26 -0.04 -16.35
N PRO A 81 -10.45 0.50 -16.00
CA PRO A 81 -11.54 -0.23 -15.34
C PRO A 81 -12.16 -1.35 -16.16
#